data_AF-A0A8J8G2S9-F1
#
_entry.id   AF-A0A8J8G2S9-F1
#
_cell.length_a   1.000
_cell.length_b   1.000
_cell.length_c   1.000
_cell.angle_alpha   90.00
_cell.angle_beta   90.00
_cell.angle_gamma   90.00
#
_symmetry.space_group_name_H-M   'P 1'
#
loop_
_entity.id
_entity.type
_entity.pdbx_description
1 polymer ?
#
loop_
_entity_poly.entity_id
_entity_poly.type
_entity_poly.pdbx_seq_one_letter_code
_entity_poly.pdbx_strand_id
1 'polypeptide(L)'
;MNEITEKIIEFRDARDWKKYHKPKNLALSLIIEIGELFELIQWQTNEEIENSLDKIKPAVEKEIADVSIYLFLLAHELGINLENAIPKKISENWEKYPVGSLTDEKIKWGKSEKNT
;
A
#
# COMPACT_ATOMS: atom_id res chain seq x y z
N MET A 1 4.56 12.57 6.67
CA MET A 1 3.97 11.27 7.06
C MET A 1 3.73 11.20 8.55
N ASN A 2 4.62 11.77 9.36
CA ASN A 2 4.45 11.81 10.83
C ASN A 2 3.10 12.38 11.29
N GLU A 3 2.61 13.49 10.73
CA GLU A 3 1.31 14.07 11.13
C GLU A 3 0.13 13.10 10.90
N ILE A 4 0.12 12.37 9.78
CA ILE A 4 -0.94 11.40 9.48
C ILE A 4 -0.84 10.21 10.43
N THR A 5 0.37 9.69 10.64
CA THR A 5 0.62 8.60 11.59
C THR A 5 0.19 8.97 13.01
N GLU A 6 0.46 10.20 13.46
CA GLU A 6 0.04 10.72 14.75
C GLU A 6 -1.49 10.74 14.90
N LYS A 7 -2.22 11.27 13.91
CA LYS A 7 -3.71 11.27 13.92
C LYS A 7 -4.29 9.85 14.00
N ILE A 8 -3.68 8.89 13.31
CA ILE A 8 -4.10 7.49 13.34
C ILE A 8 -3.85 6.87 14.72
N ILE A 9 -2.69 7.15 15.32
CA ILE A 9 -2.34 6.66 16.66
C ILE A 9 -3.28 7.25 17.70
N GLU A 10 -3.53 8.56 17.64
CA GLU A 10 -4.48 9.24 18.52
C GLU A 10 -5.87 8.60 18.40
N PHE A 11 -6.36 8.36 17.18
CA PHE A 11 -7.64 7.71 16.94
C PHE A 11 -7.72 6.29 17.54
N ARG A 12 -6.65 5.50 17.41
CA ARG A 12 -6.53 4.15 17.97
C ARG A 12 -6.51 4.18 19.50
N ASP A 13 -5.68 5.05 20.07
CA ASP A 13 -5.44 5.10 21.51
C ASP A 13 -6.64 5.66 22.26
N ALA A 14 -7.37 6.62 21.67
CA ALA A 14 -8.65 7.12 22.17
C ALA A 14 -9.73 6.02 22.34
N ARG A 15 -9.56 4.86 21.69
CA ARG A 15 -10.47 3.71 21.75
C ARG A 15 -9.90 2.53 22.51
N ASP A 16 -8.71 2.66 23.09
CA ASP A 16 -7.97 1.56 23.73
C ASP A 16 -7.79 0.35 22.79
N TRP A 17 -7.63 0.59 21.49
CA TRP A 17 -7.49 -0.46 20.48
C TRP A 17 -6.07 -0.99 20.34
N LYS A 18 -5.09 -0.31 20.96
CA LYS A 18 -3.68 -0.74 20.98
C LYS A 18 -3.47 -2.18 21.43
N LYS A 19 -4.32 -2.69 22.33
CA LYS A 19 -4.26 -4.09 22.79
C LYS A 19 -4.52 -5.13 21.69
N TYR A 20 -5.32 -4.77 20.67
CA TYR A 20 -5.64 -5.63 19.53
C TYR A 20 -4.69 -5.44 18.35
N HIS A 21 -4.07 -4.26 18.24
CA HIS A 21 -3.20 -3.86 17.13
C HIS A 21 -1.78 -4.42 17.30
N LYS A 22 -1.65 -5.75 17.31
CA LYS A 22 -0.35 -6.46 17.24
C LYS A 22 0.08 -6.62 15.78
N PRO A 23 1.40 -6.72 15.47
CA PRO A 23 1.89 -6.76 14.09
C PRO A 23 1.19 -7.80 13.19
N LYS A 24 0.96 -9.02 13.70
CA LYS A 24 0.21 -10.07 12.98
C LYS A 24 -1.21 -9.62 12.63
N ASN A 25 -1.92 -9.03 13.60
CA ASN A 25 -3.31 -8.63 13.42
C ASN A 25 -3.42 -7.45 12.45
N LEU A 26 -2.50 -6.49 12.55
CA LEU A 26 -2.43 -5.34 11.64
C LEU A 26 -2.11 -5.78 10.20
N ALA A 27 -1.20 -6.74 10.02
CA ALA A 27 -0.93 -7.33 8.71
C ALA A 27 -2.15 -8.09 8.14
N LEU A 28 -2.94 -8.74 9.01
CA LEU A 28 -4.19 -9.39 8.63
C LEU A 28 -5.28 -8.37 8.24
N SER A 29 -5.42 -7.27 8.98
CA SER A 29 -6.33 -6.19 8.60
C SER A 29 -5.91 -5.57 7.26
N LEU A 30 -4.61 -5.32 7.07
CA LEU A 30 -4.09 -4.78 5.80
C LEU A 30 -4.48 -5.63 4.59
N ILE A 31 -4.39 -6.97 4.67
CA ILE A 31 -4.79 -7.84 3.56
C ILE A 31 -6.31 -7.86 3.34
N ILE A 32 -7.11 -7.66 4.39
CA ILE A 32 -8.57 -7.55 4.27
C ILE A 32 -8.92 -6.29 3.47
N GLU A 33 -8.36 -5.13 3.82
CA GLU A 33 -8.64 -3.89 3.09
C GLU A 33 -8.12 -3.91 1.64
N ILE A 34 -7.01 -4.62 1.38
CA ILE A 34 -6.56 -4.89 0.00
C ILE A 34 -7.61 -5.72 -0.75
N GLY A 35 -8.26 -6.67 -0.07
CA GLY A 35 -9.39 -7.43 -0.60
C GLY A 35 -10.57 -6.53 -0.95
N GLU A 36 -10.99 -5.64 -0.05
CA GLU A 36 -12.08 -4.67 -0.30
C GLU A 36 -11.75 -3.77 -1.50
N LEU A 37 -10.53 -3.26 -1.59
CA LEU A 37 -10.05 -2.51 -2.76
C LEU A 37 -10.14 -3.33 -4.05
N PHE A 38 -9.75 -4.61 -4.00
CA PHE A 38 -9.82 -5.51 -5.16
C PHE A 38 -11.26 -5.77 -5.59
N GLU A 39 -12.18 -5.91 -4.64
CA GLU A 39 -13.59 -6.18 -4.94
C GLU A 39 -14.24 -5.09 -5.79
N LEU A 40 -13.78 -3.84 -5.68
CA LEU A 40 -14.27 -2.70 -6.44
C LEU A 40 -14.00 -2.81 -7.94
N ILE A 41 -12.97 -3.56 -8.35
CA ILE A 41 -12.47 -3.58 -9.73
C ILE A 41 -12.37 -4.98 -10.34
N GLN A 42 -12.49 -6.05 -9.55
CA GLN A 42 -12.20 -7.44 -9.96
C GLN A 42 -12.99 -7.93 -11.19
N TRP A 43 -14.18 -7.37 -11.46
CA TRP A 43 -15.06 -7.81 -12.56
C TRP A 43 -15.04 -6.87 -13.78
N GLN A 44 -14.19 -5.84 -13.76
CA GLN A 44 -14.13 -4.83 -14.82
C GLN A 44 -12.87 -4.99 -15.66
N THR A 45 -12.99 -4.74 -16.96
CA THR A 45 -11.86 -4.49 -17.85
C THR A 45 -11.25 -3.12 -17.59
N ASN A 46 -10.01 -2.89 -18.03
CA ASN A 46 -9.36 -1.59 -17.90
C ASN A 46 -10.19 -0.46 -18.54
N GLU A 47 -10.78 -0.69 -19.71
CA GLU A 47 -11.62 0.29 -20.41
C GLU A 47 -12.89 0.61 -19.60
N GLU A 48 -13.52 -0.40 -18.98
CA GLU A 48 -14.69 -0.18 -18.11
C GLU A 48 -14.34 0.60 -16.83
N ILE A 49 -13.15 0.36 -16.25
CA ILE A 49 -12.63 1.13 -15.10
C ILE A 49 -12.41 2.58 -15.50
N GLU A 50 -11.71 2.83 -16.62
CA GLU A 50 -11.43 4.18 -17.12
C GLU A 50 -12.73 4.96 -17.39
N ASN A 51 -13.70 4.32 -18.04
CA ASN A 51 -15.01 4.93 -18.34
C ASN A 51 -15.88 5.19 -17.11
N SER A 52 -15.61 4.51 -15.98
CA SER A 52 -16.38 4.64 -14.73
C SER A 52 -15.58 5.28 -13.60
N LEU A 53 -14.39 5.83 -13.88
CA LEU A 53 -13.45 6.28 -12.86
C LEU A 53 -14.06 7.28 -11.88
N ASP A 54 -14.77 8.30 -12.37
CA ASP A 54 -15.42 9.32 -11.52
C ASP A 54 -16.47 8.72 -10.57
N LYS A 55 -17.10 7.61 -10.98
CA LYS A 55 -18.10 6.90 -10.18
C LYS A 55 -17.45 6.03 -9.10
N ILE A 56 -16.37 5.31 -9.43
CA ILE A 56 -15.73 4.37 -8.50
C ILE A 56 -14.68 5.03 -7.60
N LYS A 57 -14.12 6.17 -8.02
CA LYS A 57 -13.02 6.87 -7.33
C LYS A 57 -13.30 7.13 -5.85
N PRO A 58 -14.49 7.58 -5.40
CA PRO A 58 -14.73 7.78 -3.97
C PRO A 58 -14.63 6.49 -3.14
N ALA A 59 -15.09 5.36 -3.69
CA ALA A 59 -14.97 4.07 -3.02
C ALA A 59 -13.52 3.59 -3.00
N VAL A 60 -12.82 3.69 -4.14
CA VAL A 60 -11.38 3.35 -4.24
C VAL A 60 -10.54 4.19 -3.29
N GLU A 61 -10.84 5.49 -3.17
CA GLU A 61 -10.16 6.39 -2.25
C GLU A 61 -10.33 5.94 -0.79
N LYS A 62 -11.54 5.51 -0.40
CA LYS A 62 -11.81 4.97 0.94
C LYS A 62 -10.95 3.74 1.21
N GLU A 63 -10.94 2.75 0.32
CA GLU A 63 -10.19 1.52 0.56
C GLU A 63 -8.67 1.73 0.52
N ILE A 64 -8.17 2.64 -0.33
CA ILE A 64 -6.75 3.05 -0.30
C ILE A 64 -6.40 3.70 1.04
N ALA A 65 -7.30 4.51 1.60
CA ALA A 65 -7.10 5.12 2.92
C ALA A 65 -7.06 4.05 4.01
N ASP A 66 -7.98 3.08 4.01
CA ASP A 66 -8.02 1.99 4.98
C ASP A 66 -6.75 1.11 4.92
N VAL A 67 -6.31 0.74 3.71
CA VAL A 67 -5.00 0.08 3.47
C VAL A 67 -3.85 0.90 4.07
N SER A 68 -3.84 2.21 3.82
CA SER A 68 -2.77 3.09 4.30
C SER A 68 -2.76 3.22 5.83
N ILE A 69 -3.93 3.28 6.45
CA ILE A 69 -4.07 3.36 7.91
C ILE A 69 -3.45 2.13 8.58
N TYR A 70 -3.78 0.92 8.12
CA TYR A 70 -3.20 -0.30 8.68
C TYR A 70 -1.71 -0.44 8.38
N LEU A 71 -1.24 0.00 7.20
CA LEU A 71 0.19 0.04 6.89
C LEU A 71 0.96 0.97 7.84
N PHE A 72 0.44 2.17 8.11
CA PHE A 72 1.06 3.12 9.03
C PHE A 72 1.06 2.62 10.47
N LEU A 73 -0.04 2.00 10.92
CA LEU A 73 -0.09 1.35 12.24
C LEU A 73 0.92 0.20 12.34
N LEU A 74 1.02 -0.64 11.31
CA LEU A 74 1.96 -1.77 11.28
C LEU A 74 3.40 -1.27 11.34
N ALA A 75 3.74 -0.26 10.52
CA ALA A 75 5.06 0.35 10.53
C ALA A 75 5.39 0.96 11.90
N HIS A 76 4.45 1.68 12.51
CA HIS A 76 4.62 2.23 13.85
C HIS A 76 4.89 1.15 14.90
N GLU A 77 4.07 0.08 14.95
CA GLU A 77 4.25 -1.00 15.92
C GLU A 77 5.54 -1.82 15.71
N LEU A 78 6.11 -1.78 14.50
CA LEU A 78 7.40 -2.40 14.17
C LEU A 78 8.60 -1.43 14.30
N GLY A 79 8.37 -0.16 14.64
CA GLY A 79 9.43 0.85 14.71
C GLY A 79 10.02 1.21 13.35
N ILE A 80 9.28 1.03 12.26
CA ILE A 80 9.72 1.32 10.90
C ILE A 80 9.36 2.77 10.56
N ASN A 81 10.39 3.59 10.33
CA ASN A 81 10.18 4.93 9.78
C ASN A 81 10.03 4.84 8.25
N LEU A 82 8.79 4.94 7.78
CA LEU A 82 8.48 4.89 6.36
C LEU A 82 8.96 6.13 5.57
N GLU A 83 9.11 7.30 6.20
CA GLU A 83 9.70 8.49 5.56
C GLU A 83 11.16 8.24 5.15
N ASN A 84 11.86 7.35 5.87
CA ASN A 84 13.21 6.91 5.52
C ASN A 84 13.20 5.65 4.64
N ALA A 85 12.31 4.69 4.93
CA ALA A 85 12.29 3.40 4.25
C ALA A 85 11.89 3.52 2.77
N ILE A 86 10.92 4.39 2.45
CA ILE A 86 10.43 4.56 1.07
C ILE A 86 11.51 5.16 0.15
N PRO A 87 12.16 6.30 0.48
CA PRO A 87 13.21 6.86 -0.37
C PRO A 87 14.41 5.92 -0.54
N LYS A 88 14.79 5.20 0.52
CA LYS A 88 15.82 4.16 0.43
C LYS A 88 15.41 3.09 -0.58
N LYS A 89 14.17 2.60 -0.50
CA LYS A 89 13.67 1.57 -1.42
C LYS A 89 13.61 2.06 -2.87
N ILE A 90 13.22 3.31 -3.09
CA ILE A 90 13.22 3.95 -4.41
C ILE A 90 14.64 4.01 -4.97
N SER A 91 15.63 4.39 -4.15
CA SER A 91 17.05 4.45 -4.56
C SER A 91 17.58 3.07 -4.96
N GLU A 92 17.30 2.03 -4.16
CA GLU A 92 17.62 0.64 -4.52
C GLU A 92 16.95 0.20 -5.84
N ASN A 93 15.70 0.66 -6.08
CA ASN A 93 14.98 0.34 -7.31
C ASN A 93 15.58 1.05 -8.53
N TRP A 94 16.10 2.27 -8.40
CA TRP A 94 16.82 2.96 -9.47
C TRP A 94 18.07 2.20 -9.90
N GLU A 95 18.83 1.69 -8.94
CA GLU A 95 20.02 0.86 -9.20
C GLU A 95 19.64 -0.48 -9.84
N LYS A 96 18.57 -1.10 -9.34
CA LYS A 96 18.09 -2.39 -9.85
C LYS A 96 17.47 -2.28 -11.25
N TYR A 97 16.84 -1.16 -11.57
CA TYR A 97 16.15 -0.91 -12.83
C TYR A 97 16.56 0.44 -13.45
N PRO A 98 17.78 0.55 -14.02
CA PRO A 98 18.22 1.78 -14.68
C PRO A 98 17.29 2.18 -15.83
N VAL A 99 17.24 3.47 -16.17
CA VAL A 99 16.47 3.97 -17.33
C VAL A 99 16.90 3.24 -18.60
N GLY A 100 15.94 2.68 -19.33
CA GLY A 100 16.19 1.93 -20.58
C GLY A 100 16.64 0.48 -20.38
N SER A 101 16.75 -0.01 -19.13
CA SER A 101 17.15 -1.40 -18.85
C SER A 101 16.04 -2.45 -19.02
N LEU A 102 14.78 -2.00 -19.09
CA LEU A 102 13.61 -2.86 -19.20
C LEU A 102 13.05 -2.80 -20.62
N THR A 103 12.82 -3.98 -21.21
CA THR A 103 12.04 -4.13 -22.44
C THR A 103 10.56 -4.31 -22.10
N ASP A 104 9.67 -4.08 -23.05
CA ASP A 104 8.21 -4.25 -22.86
C ASP A 104 7.85 -5.66 -22.37
N GLU A 105 8.55 -6.70 -22.85
CA GLU A 105 8.38 -8.07 -22.35
C GLU A 105 8.81 -8.23 -20.89
N LYS A 106 9.90 -7.58 -20.46
CA LYS A 106 10.36 -7.63 -19.07
C LYS A 106 9.42 -6.88 -18.13
N ILE A 107 8.82 -5.78 -18.58
CA ILE A 107 7.79 -5.04 -17.85
C ILE A 107 6.52 -5.89 -17.69
N LYS A 108 6.06 -6.51 -18.79
CA LYS A 108 4.83 -7.32 -18.82
C LYS A 108 4.85 -8.52 -17.85
N TRP A 109 6.02 -9.13 -17.63
CA TRP A 109 6.15 -10.32 -16.78
C TRP A 109 6.81 -10.07 -15.42
N GLY A 110 7.18 -8.81 -15.11
CA GLY A 110 7.78 -8.44 -13.82
C GLY A 110 9.10 -9.16 -13.49
N LYS A 111 9.78 -9.74 -14.48
CA LYS A 111 11.01 -10.51 -14.26
C LYS A 111 12.24 -9.62 -14.39
N SER A 112 12.75 -9.15 -13.25
CA SER A 112 14.18 -8.88 -13.13
C SER A 112 14.86 -10.23 -12.98
N GLU A 113 15.71 -10.64 -13.92
CA GLU A 113 16.65 -11.72 -13.64
C GLU A 113 17.45 -11.31 -12.41
N LYS A 114 17.24 -12.02 -11.29
CA LYS A 114 18.17 -11.93 -10.17
C LYS A 114 19.44 -12.57 -10.71
N ASN A 115 20.47 -11.78 -10.99
CA ASN A 115 21.82 -12.31 -11.12
C ASN A 115 22.16 -12.93 -9.76
N THR A 116 22.06 -14.27 -9.70
CA THR A 116 22.63 -15.10 -8.63
C THR A 116 24.13 -15.00 -8.61
#